data_AF-A0A087UU24-F1
#
_entry.id   AF-A0A087UU24-F1
#
_cell.length_a   1.000
_cell.length_b   1.000
_cell.length_c   1.000
_cell.angle_alpha   90.00
_cell.angle_beta   90.00
_cell.angle_gamma   90.00
#
_symmetry.space_group_name_H-M   'P 1'
#
loop_
_entity.id
_entity.type
_entity.pdbx_description
1 polymer ?
#
loop_
_entity_poly.entity_id
_entity_poly.type
_entity_poly.pdbx_seq_one_letter_code
_entity_poly.pdbx_strand_id
1 'polypeptide(L)'
;MSAMKVDIAWSPTEPNRFITVGTDIQLYEIEELKEGVTKPSGICISEYSTANNIATSSDHQYLKCFSWYPKPDHPLLLAVGMANGRVILESLDSVSSRDAEIAGRELVPKQSRACNCVSWNPTEANILLSGLDKYR
;
A
#
# COMPACT_ATOMS: atom_id res chain seq x y z
N MET A 1 -2.07 12.35 20.44
CA MET A 1 -2.74 11.77 19.25
C MET A 1 -1.75 11.85 18.10
N SER A 2 -1.33 10.71 17.55
CA SER A 2 -0.51 10.71 16.33
C SER A 2 -1.41 11.21 15.20
N ALA A 3 -1.00 12.27 14.49
CA ALA A 3 -1.70 12.67 13.28
C ALA A 3 -1.71 11.49 12.29
N MET A 4 -2.79 11.34 11.54
CA MET A 4 -2.91 10.37 10.45
C MET A 4 -1.77 10.59 9.46
N LYS A 5 -1.02 9.54 9.13
CA LYS A 5 0.05 9.64 8.14
C LYS A 5 -0.60 9.68 6.76
N VAL A 6 -0.37 10.77 6.03
CA VAL A 6 -0.73 10.86 4.61
C VAL A 6 0.53 10.63 3.79
N ASP A 7 0.46 9.76 2.79
CA ASP A 7 1.61 9.37 1.97
C ASP A 7 1.18 8.93 0.56
N ILE A 8 2.15 8.83 -0.33
CA ILE A 8 1.97 8.36 -1.71
C ILE A 8 3.15 7.46 -2.09
N ALA A 9 2.88 6.37 -2.82
CA ALA A 9 3.92 5.51 -3.35
C ALA A 9 3.59 5.03 -4.76
N TRP A 10 4.59 4.96 -5.62
CA TRP A 10 4.47 4.35 -6.94
C TRP A 10 4.68 2.85 -6.86
N SER A 11 4.00 2.10 -7.71
CA SER A 11 4.24 0.66 -7.81
C SER A 11 5.69 0.42 -8.25
N PRO A 12 6.41 -0.49 -7.58
CA PRO A 12 7.78 -0.82 -7.95
C PRO A 12 7.87 -1.63 -9.25
N THR A 13 6.75 -2.13 -9.76
CA THR A 13 6.69 -3.05 -10.90
C THR A 13 5.82 -2.53 -12.05
N GLU A 14 4.82 -1.70 -11.75
CA GLU A 14 3.85 -1.19 -12.73
C GLU A 14 3.93 0.36 -12.80
N PRO A 15 4.54 0.94 -13.84
CA PRO A 15 4.85 2.37 -13.87
C PRO A 15 3.61 3.27 -13.93
N ASN A 16 2.47 2.74 -14.35
CA ASN A 16 1.21 3.46 -14.46
C ASN A 16 0.36 3.37 -13.17
N ARG A 17 0.89 2.80 -12.07
CA ARG A 17 0.12 2.62 -10.84
C ARG A 17 0.79 3.26 -9.64
N PHE A 18 -0.05 3.80 -8.76
CA PHE A 18 0.38 4.35 -7.49
C PHE A 18 -0.72 4.17 -6.44
N ILE A 19 -0.33 4.22 -5.17
CA ILE A 19 -1.26 4.23 -4.04
C ILE A 19 -1.17 5.56 -3.31
N THR A 20 -2.30 5.97 -2.76
CA THR A 20 -2.36 6.97 -1.70
C THR A 20 -2.71 6.27 -0.39
N VAL A 21 -2.14 6.78 0.70
CA VAL A 21 -2.41 6.28 2.05
C VAL A 21 -2.87 7.45 2.88
N GLY A 22 -4.06 7.32 3.48
CA GLY A 22 -4.63 8.29 4.41
C GLY A 22 -5.48 7.56 5.45
N THR A 23 -6.78 7.82 5.46
CA THR A 23 -7.75 7.00 6.22
C THR A 23 -7.84 5.59 5.64
N ASP A 24 -7.83 5.54 4.31
CA ASP A 24 -7.90 4.34 3.50
C ASP A 24 -6.63 4.25 2.64
N ILE A 25 -6.33 3.04 2.17
CA ILE A 25 -5.34 2.81 1.11
C ILE A 25 -6.09 2.74 -0.21
N GLN A 26 -5.74 3.59 -1.15
CA GLN A 26 -6.40 3.66 -2.46
C GLN A 26 -5.40 3.40 -3.57
N LEU A 27 -5.71 2.45 -4.45
CA LEU A 27 -4.93 2.15 -5.65
C LEU A 27 -5.48 2.93 -6.84
N TYR A 28 -4.58 3.60 -7.54
CA TYR A 28 -4.88 4.32 -8.77
C TYR A 28 -4.08 3.77 -9.95
N GLU A 29 -4.71 3.77 -11.11
CA GLU A 29 -4.07 3.54 -12.40
C GLU A 29 -4.23 4.75 -13.29
N ILE A 30 -3.12 5.11 -13.92
CA ILE A 30 -3.00 6.24 -14.82
C ILE A 30 -3.34 5.76 -16.22
N GLU A 31 -4.29 6.45 -16.82
CA GLU A 31 -4.66 6.28 -18.21
C GLU A 31 -4.46 7.59 -18.96
N GLU A 32 -4.03 7.50 -20.22
CA GLU A 32 -3.93 8.65 -21.11
C GLU A 32 -5.32 9.07 -21.60
N LEU A 33 -5.59 10.37 -21.52
CA LEU A 33 -6.83 10.96 -21.99
C LEU A 33 -6.80 11.02 -23.52
N LYS A 34 -7.67 10.25 -24.16
CA LYS A 34 -7.82 10.31 -25.62
C LYS A 34 -8.47 11.63 -26.03
N GLU A 35 -8.01 12.20 -27.14
CA GLU A 35 -8.60 13.40 -27.72
C GLU A 35 -10.10 13.19 -27.98
N GLY A 36 -10.93 14.12 -27.50
CA GLY A 36 -12.40 14.08 -27.67
C GLY A 36 -13.20 13.51 -26.49
N VAL A 37 -12.54 13.10 -25.39
CA VAL A 37 -13.25 12.70 -24.16
C VAL A 37 -13.76 13.95 -23.42
N THR A 38 -15.09 14.13 -23.38
CA THR A 38 -15.75 15.26 -22.71
C THR A 38 -15.90 15.10 -21.20
N LYS A 39 -15.78 13.88 -20.68
CA LYS A 39 -15.80 13.61 -19.24
C LYS A 39 -14.79 12.51 -18.88
N PRO A 40 -13.73 12.83 -18.11
CA PRO A 40 -12.78 11.84 -17.62
C PRO A 40 -13.48 10.85 -16.67
N SER A 41 -13.10 9.57 -16.75
CA SER A 41 -13.59 8.51 -15.85
C SER A 41 -13.00 8.63 -14.44
N GLY A 42 -11.81 9.24 -14.33
CA GLY A 42 -11.08 9.42 -13.09
C GLY A 42 -10.75 10.87 -12.78
N ILE A 43 -9.85 11.06 -11.82
CA ILE A 43 -9.35 12.37 -11.42
C ILE A 43 -8.32 12.82 -12.47
N CYS A 44 -8.50 13.99 -13.09
CA CYS A 44 -7.47 14.55 -13.96
C CYS A 44 -6.24 14.90 -13.14
N ILE A 45 -5.10 14.31 -13.50
CA ILE A 45 -3.80 14.63 -12.90
C ILE A 45 -2.93 15.47 -13.85
N SER A 46 -3.27 15.50 -15.15
CA SER A 46 -2.70 16.41 -16.13
C SER A 46 -3.71 16.70 -17.26
N GLU A 47 -3.32 17.50 -18.25
CA GLU A 47 -4.11 17.74 -19.48
C GLU A 47 -4.29 16.46 -20.33
N TYR A 48 -3.39 15.48 -20.17
CA TYR A 48 -3.34 14.28 -21.00
C TYR A 48 -3.51 12.99 -20.20
N SER A 49 -3.75 13.05 -18.89
CA SER A 49 -3.81 11.85 -18.06
C SER A 49 -4.79 11.93 -16.90
N THR A 50 -5.43 10.81 -16.63
CA THR A 50 -6.41 10.64 -15.56
C THR A 50 -6.00 9.49 -14.64
N ALA A 51 -6.18 9.67 -13.34
CA ALA A 51 -6.02 8.63 -12.34
C ALA A 51 -7.39 8.02 -12.01
N ASN A 52 -7.59 6.77 -12.37
CA ASN A 52 -8.79 6.00 -12.03
C ASN A 52 -8.55 5.22 -10.74
N ASN A 53 -9.48 5.28 -9.79
CA ASN A 53 -9.40 4.43 -8.60
C ASN A 53 -9.81 3.00 -8.97
N ILE A 54 -8.93 2.03 -8.74
CA ILE A 54 -9.17 0.62 -9.03
C ILE A 54 -9.62 -0.14 -7.77
N ALA A 55 -9.00 0.20 -6.63
CA ALA A 55 -9.24 -0.48 -5.37
C ALA A 55 -9.16 0.51 -4.21
N THR A 56 -9.91 0.21 -3.16
CA THR A 56 -9.88 0.92 -1.88
C THR A 56 -9.91 -0.10 -0.76
N SER A 57 -9.03 0.06 0.22
CA SER A 57 -9.02 -0.73 1.45
C SER A 57 -9.11 0.17 2.68
N SER A 58 -10.09 -0.11 3.52
CA SER A 58 -10.51 0.74 4.65
C SER A 58 -10.26 0.11 6.02
N ASP A 59 -9.65 -1.06 6.08
CA ASP A 59 -9.59 -1.86 7.31
C ASP A 59 -8.47 -1.43 8.29
N HIS A 60 -7.77 -0.33 8.01
CA HIS A 60 -6.53 0.03 8.71
C HIS A 60 -6.65 1.26 9.61
N GLN A 61 -7.61 1.25 10.53
CA GLN A 61 -7.85 2.35 11.50
C GLN A 61 -6.63 2.76 12.35
N TYR A 62 -5.54 2.00 12.32
CA TYR A 62 -4.30 2.29 13.06
C TYR A 62 -3.02 2.13 12.23
N LEU A 63 -3.11 2.31 10.92
CA LEU A 63 -1.95 2.35 10.03
C LEU A 63 -0.97 3.44 10.48
N LYS A 64 0.32 3.09 10.52
CA LYS A 64 1.42 4.01 10.83
C LYS A 64 2.41 4.13 9.70
N CYS A 65 2.72 3.01 9.05
CA CYS A 65 3.65 2.95 7.94
C CYS A 65 3.25 1.81 7.01
N PHE A 66 3.78 1.84 5.80
CA PHE A 66 3.58 0.79 4.82
C PHE A 66 4.84 0.63 3.96
N SER A 67 4.93 -0.48 3.24
CA SER A 67 5.95 -0.74 2.23
C SER A 67 5.35 -1.60 1.13
N TRP A 68 5.53 -1.16 -0.12
CA TRP A 68 5.07 -1.92 -1.28
C TRP A 68 6.01 -3.07 -1.58
N TYR A 69 5.46 -4.26 -1.79
CA TYR A 69 6.22 -5.43 -2.18
C TYR A 69 7.04 -5.19 -3.47
N PRO A 70 8.35 -5.47 -3.48
CA PRO A 70 9.26 -4.98 -4.53
C PRO A 70 9.36 -5.88 -5.77
N LYS A 71 8.68 -7.04 -5.81
CA LYS A 71 8.82 -8.04 -6.87
C LYS A 71 7.49 -8.22 -7.64
N PRO A 72 7.55 -8.62 -8.93
CA PRO A 72 6.37 -8.65 -9.82
C PRO A 72 5.44 -9.85 -9.61
N ASP A 73 5.85 -10.84 -8.82
CA ASP A 73 5.02 -11.97 -8.42
C ASP A 73 3.81 -11.50 -7.59
N HIS A 74 3.99 -10.54 -6.67
CA HIS A 74 2.90 -10.00 -5.85
C HIS A 74 2.75 -8.47 -6.02
N PRO A 75 2.27 -8.00 -7.19
CA PRO A 75 2.37 -6.59 -7.58
C PRO A 75 1.49 -5.64 -6.76
N LEU A 76 0.45 -6.14 -6.09
CA LEU A 76 -0.49 -5.35 -5.27
C LEU A 76 -0.38 -5.67 -3.77
N LEU A 77 0.67 -6.39 -3.38
CA LEU A 77 0.92 -6.75 -1.98
C LEU A 77 1.65 -5.62 -1.25
N LEU A 78 1.15 -5.30 -0.06
CA LEU A 78 1.66 -4.30 0.86
C LEU A 78 1.99 -4.95 2.19
N ALA A 79 3.03 -4.44 2.85
CA ALA A 79 3.23 -4.65 4.28
C ALA A 79 2.80 -3.38 5.01
N VAL A 80 1.86 -3.51 5.94
CA VAL A 80 1.26 -2.41 6.69
C VAL A 80 1.65 -2.51 8.17
N GLY A 81 2.42 -1.54 8.66
CA GLY A 81 2.80 -1.44 10.07
C GLY A 81 1.76 -0.67 10.88
N MET A 82 1.35 -1.26 12.00
CA MET A 82 0.27 -0.75 12.86
C MET A 82 0.77 -0.09 14.16
N ALA A 83 -0.10 0.70 14.79
CA ALA A 83 0.18 1.34 16.08
C ALA A 83 0.38 0.36 17.26
N ASN A 84 -0.13 -0.88 17.15
CA ASN A 84 0.11 -1.94 18.13
C ASN A 84 1.42 -2.74 17.86
N GLY A 85 2.14 -2.40 16.79
CA GLY A 85 3.40 -3.02 16.40
C GLY A 85 3.29 -4.20 15.45
N ARG A 86 2.07 -4.68 15.19
CA ARG A 86 1.86 -5.71 14.18
C ARG A 86 2.22 -5.17 12.81
N VAL A 87 2.65 -6.08 11.95
CA VAL A 87 2.72 -5.83 10.51
C VAL A 87 1.75 -6.79 9.83
N ILE A 88 0.82 -6.26 9.06
CA ILE A 88 -0.16 -7.03 8.32
C ILE A 88 0.26 -7.05 6.85
N LEU A 89 0.24 -8.22 6.23
CA LEU A 89 0.36 -8.33 4.78
C LEU A 89 -1.03 -8.15 4.17
N GLU A 90 -1.14 -7.23 3.24
CA GLU A 90 -2.41 -6.86 2.63
C GLU A 90 -2.26 -6.88 1.12
N SER A 91 -3.23 -7.46 0.42
CA SER A 91 -3.31 -7.33 -1.03
C SER A 91 -4.46 -6.41 -1.41
N LEU A 92 -4.19 -5.48 -2.33
CA LEU A 92 -5.22 -4.67 -2.98
C LEU A 92 -5.86 -5.39 -4.18
N ASP A 93 -5.43 -6.62 -4.47
CA ASP A 93 -6.05 -7.49 -5.45
C ASP A 93 -7.22 -8.24 -4.80
N SER A 94 -8.43 -7.73 -4.99
CA SER A 94 -9.65 -8.36 -4.46
C SER A 94 -10.14 -9.55 -5.27
N VAL A 95 -9.58 -9.76 -6.47
CA VAL A 95 -10.12 -10.72 -7.46
C VAL A 95 -9.19 -11.91 -7.67
N SER A 96 -7.87 -11.71 -7.61
CA SER A 96 -6.94 -12.82 -7.81
C SER A 96 -6.71 -13.63 -6.53
N SER A 97 -6.69 -14.95 -6.68
CA SER A 97 -6.29 -15.86 -5.60
C SER A 97 -4.78 -15.88 -5.38
N ARG A 98 -4.01 -15.04 -6.10
CA ARG A 98 -2.55 -15.10 -6.10
C ARG A 98 -1.98 -14.81 -4.71
N ASP A 99 -2.61 -13.89 -4.00
CA ASP A 99 -2.15 -13.44 -2.69
C ASP A 99 -2.98 -14.05 -1.56
N ALA A 100 -3.97 -14.90 -1.85
CA ALA A 100 -4.95 -15.37 -0.87
C ALA A 100 -4.33 -16.11 0.33
N GLU A 101 -3.18 -16.77 0.15
CA GLU A 101 -2.48 -17.48 1.22
C GLU A 101 -1.64 -16.54 2.13
N ILE A 102 -1.30 -15.35 1.63
CA ILE A 102 -0.35 -14.43 2.26
C ILE A 102 -1.05 -13.17 2.77
N ALA A 103 -2.07 -12.68 2.05
CA ALA A 103 -2.90 -11.56 2.46
C ALA A 103 -3.65 -11.89 3.77
N GLY A 104 -3.73 -10.91 4.65
CA GLY A 104 -4.23 -11.05 6.02
C GLY A 104 -3.22 -11.66 7.00
N ARG A 105 -2.05 -12.13 6.55
CA ARG A 105 -1.05 -12.67 7.47
C ARG A 105 -0.50 -11.58 8.37
N GLU A 106 -0.56 -11.82 9.68
CA GLU A 106 -0.04 -10.90 10.68
C GLU A 106 1.34 -11.37 11.20
N LEU A 107 2.28 -10.43 11.22
CA LEU A 107 3.57 -10.57 11.89
C LEU A 107 3.47 -9.85 13.24
N VAL A 108 3.42 -10.62 14.32
CA VAL A 108 3.21 -10.10 15.68
C VAL A 108 4.56 -9.91 16.38
N PRO A 109 4.88 -8.69 16.86
CA PRO A 109 6.13 -8.47 17.58
C PRO A 109 6.06 -9.10 18.98
N LYS A 110 7.22 -9.46 19.53
CA LYS A 110 7.33 -9.96 20.91
C LYS A 110 6.85 -8.94 21.95
N GLN A 111 7.00 -7.65 21.66
CA GLN A 111 6.58 -6.55 22.51
C GLN A 111 5.73 -5.59 21.70
N SER A 112 4.50 -5.32 22.14
CA SER A 112 3.58 -4.42 21.44
C SER A 112 4.03 -2.97 21.59
N ARG A 113 4.51 -2.38 20.50
CA ARG A 113 5.01 -1.00 20.38
C ARG A 113 4.73 -0.51 18.97
N ALA A 114 4.44 0.77 18.76
CA ALA A 114 4.08 1.25 17.43
C ALA A 114 5.17 0.91 16.39
N CYS A 115 4.73 0.38 15.25
CA CYS A 115 5.58 0.14 14.09
C CYS A 115 5.59 1.41 13.24
N ASN A 116 6.69 2.16 13.29
CA ASN A 116 6.80 3.47 12.61
C ASN A 116 7.50 3.37 11.25
N CYS A 117 8.16 2.26 10.95
CA CYS A 117 8.77 1.98 9.66
C CYS A 117 8.64 0.49 9.35
N VAL A 118 8.39 0.18 8.08
CA VAL A 118 8.41 -1.18 7.56
C VAL A 118 9.11 -1.14 6.21
N SER A 119 9.92 -2.15 5.90
CA SER A 119 10.62 -2.23 4.61
C SER A 119 10.81 -3.68 4.20
N TRP A 120 10.46 -3.98 2.95
CA TRP A 120 10.87 -5.20 2.28
C TRP A 120 12.36 -5.19 1.98
N ASN A 121 12.98 -6.38 2.03
CA ASN A 121 14.29 -6.57 1.45
C ASN A 121 14.13 -6.64 -0.09
N PRO A 122 14.81 -5.77 -0.86
CA PRO A 122 14.64 -5.70 -2.32
C PRO A 122 15.25 -6.90 -3.06
N THR A 123 16.15 -7.65 -2.41
CA THR A 123 16.78 -8.85 -2.99
C THR A 123 16.02 -10.11 -2.57
N GLU A 124 15.81 -10.26 -1.25
CA GLU A 124 15.13 -11.42 -0.65
C GLU A 124 13.74 -11.01 -0.15
N ALA A 125 12.74 -11.02 -1.05
CA ALA A 125 11.42 -10.45 -0.77
C ALA A 125 10.57 -11.24 0.25
N ASN A 126 11.04 -12.39 0.72
CA ASN A 126 10.48 -13.11 1.87
C ASN A 126 10.91 -12.52 3.22
N ILE A 127 11.80 -11.52 3.23
CA ILE A 127 12.31 -10.86 4.43
C ILE A 127 11.73 -9.45 4.53
N LEU A 128 11.25 -9.13 5.73
CA LEU A 128 10.68 -7.83 6.07
C LEU A 128 11.31 -7.32 7.37
N LEU A 129 11.60 -6.02 7.41
CA LEU A 129 12.05 -5.32 8.60
C LEU A 129 10.93 -4.46 9.16
N SER A 130 10.78 -4.45 10.48
CA SER A 130 9.89 -3.54 11.20
C SER A 130 10.68 -2.69 12.21
N GLY A 131 10.51 -1.39 12.13
CA GLY A 131 11.06 -0.39 13.05
C GLY A 131 10.04 -0.08 14.14
N LEU A 132 10.26 -0.67 15.32
CA LEU A 132 9.40 -0.49 16.49
C LEU A 132 9.94 0.60 17.42
N ASP A 133 9.05 1.26 18.17
CA ASP A 133 9.46 2.20 19.22
C ASP A 133 10.35 1.56 20.28
N LYS A 134 11.29 2.36 20.81
CA LYS A 134 12.23 1.94 21.84
C LYS A 134 11.49 1.41 23.08
N TYR A 135 11.96 0.25 23.56
CA TYR A 135 11.58 -0.27 24.87
C TYR A 135 12.32 0.51 25.97
N ARG A 136 11.59 0.93 27.01
CA ARG A 136 12.12 1.74 28.12
C ARG A 136 13.34 1.08 28.76
#